data_AF-A0A6C0GV36-F1
#
_entry.id   AF-A0A6C0GV36-F1
#
_cell.length_a   1.000
_cell.length_b   1.000
_cell.length_c   1.000
_cell.angle_alpha   90.00
_cell.angle_beta   90.00
_cell.angle_gamma   90.00
#
_symmetry.space_group_name_H-M   'P 1'
#
loop_
_entity.id
_entity.type
_entity.pdbx_description
1 polymer ?
#
loop_
_entity_poly.entity_id
_entity_poly.type
_entity_poly.pdbx_seq_one_letter_code
_entity_poly.pdbx_strand_id
1 'polypeptide(L)'
;MTDTSIIYNEKLPVWIVPVSGWGEEAYERMNAYKQVAELWKLNIEFSSRLGTFNSYKHAPSVAKEIREHNGKAFERYQKEFGENWQQKFMEKVNTIMCEN
;
A
#
# COMPACT_ATOMS: atom_id res chain seq x y z
N MET A 1 1.47 -17.15 -4.52
CA MET A 1 1.87 -15.93 -5.24
C MET A 1 0.79 -14.91 -4.92
N THR A 2 1.08 -13.70 -4.48
CA THR A 2 1.80 -12.72 -5.30
C THR A 2 2.27 -11.56 -4.45
N ASP A 3 3.59 -11.41 -4.34
CA ASP A 3 4.13 -10.06 -4.23
C ASP A 3 3.88 -9.44 -5.62
N THR A 4 3.00 -8.45 -5.71
CA THR A 4 2.70 -7.76 -6.97
C THR A 4 3.11 -6.31 -6.80
N SER A 5 4.13 -5.91 -7.56
CA SER A 5 4.59 -4.53 -7.63
C SER A 5 3.95 -3.85 -8.84
N ILE A 6 3.50 -2.62 -8.62
CA ILE A 6 2.93 -1.73 -9.62
C ILE A 6 3.76 -0.46 -9.58
N ILE A 7 4.45 -0.17 -10.69
CA ILE A 7 5.39 0.94 -10.80
C ILE A 7 4.93 1.83 -11.96
N TYR A 8 4.46 3.03 -11.65
CA TYR A 8 3.99 4.02 -12.62
C TYR A 8 4.90 5.24 -12.71
N ASN A 9 5.77 5.46 -11.73
CA ASN A 9 6.64 6.63 -11.67
C ASN A 9 8.02 6.28 -11.12
N GLU A 10 9.04 6.22 -11.98
CA GLU A 10 10.41 5.84 -11.59
C GLU A 10 11.04 6.78 -10.54
N LYS A 11 10.52 7.99 -10.37
CA LYS A 11 11.03 8.97 -9.39
C LYS A 11 10.41 8.82 -8.01
N LEU A 12 9.30 8.10 -7.91
CA LEU A 12 8.59 7.91 -6.66
C LEU A 12 9.03 6.60 -5.97
N PRO A 13 9.18 6.61 -4.64
CA PRO A 13 9.46 5.39 -3.89
C PRO A 13 8.26 4.44 -3.91
N VAL A 14 8.51 3.14 -3.73
CA VAL A 14 7.45 2.13 -3.61
C VAL A 14 6.81 2.21 -2.22
N TRP A 15 5.49 2.11 -2.15
CA TRP A 15 4.78 1.88 -0.89
C TRP A 15 4.43 0.40 -0.76
N ILE A 16 4.98 -0.25 0.27
CA ILE A 16 4.69 -1.65 0.58
C ILE A 16 3.36 -1.73 1.34
N VAL A 17 2.36 -2.38 0.74
CA VAL A 17 1.03 -2.59 1.27
C VAL A 17 0.90 -4.02 1.80
N PRO A 18 0.86 -4.22 3.13
CA PRO A 18 0.63 -5.55 3.69
C PRO A 18 -0.83 -5.96 3.47
N VAL A 19 -1.04 -7.07 2.77
CA VAL A 19 -2.40 -7.54 2.41
C VAL A 19 -2.94 -8.61 3.36
N SER A 20 -2.09 -9.26 4.16
CA SER A 20 -2.58 -10.32 5.03
C SER A 20 -3.29 -9.76 6.27
N GLY A 21 -4.41 -10.38 6.62
CA GLY A 21 -5.38 -9.85 7.58
C GLY A 21 -6.58 -9.14 6.96
N TRP A 22 -6.66 -9.00 5.63
CA TRP A 22 -7.82 -8.40 4.95
C TRP A 22 -9.04 -9.33 4.81
N GLY A 23 -8.87 -10.64 5.09
CA GLY A 23 -9.99 -11.58 5.10
C GLY A 23 -10.58 -11.85 3.72
N GLU A 24 -11.89 -12.07 3.66
CA GLU A 24 -12.61 -12.45 2.43
C GLU A 24 -12.61 -11.33 1.38
N GLU A 25 -12.57 -10.07 1.80
CA GLU A 25 -12.56 -8.88 0.91
C GLU A 25 -11.17 -8.50 0.37
N ALA A 26 -10.16 -9.36 0.59
CA ALA A 26 -8.78 -9.03 0.24
C ALA A 26 -8.62 -8.74 -1.26
N TYR A 27 -9.33 -9.49 -2.11
CA TYR A 27 -9.23 -9.35 -3.56
C TYR A 27 -9.84 -8.03 -4.05
N GLU A 28 -11.04 -7.70 -3.59
CA GLU A 28 -11.75 -6.46 -3.91
C GLU A 28 -10.94 -5.25 -3.44
N ARG A 29 -10.42 -5.32 -2.22
CA ARG A 29 -9.56 -4.26 -1.67
C ARG A 29 -8.26 -4.10 -2.44
N MET A 30 -7.59 -5.20 -2.82
CA MET A 30 -6.39 -5.15 -3.67
C MET A 30 -6.69 -4.48 -5.01
N ASN A 31 -7.81 -4.82 -5.65
CA ASN A 31 -8.23 -4.21 -6.91
C ASN A 31 -8.55 -2.73 -6.75
N ALA A 32 -9.23 -2.32 -5.68
CA ALA A 32 -9.48 -0.91 -5.41
C ALA A 32 -8.18 -0.12 -5.20
N TYR A 33 -7.24 -0.64 -4.40
CA TYR A 33 -5.92 -0.03 -4.24
C TYR A 33 -5.18 0.11 -5.57
N LYS A 34 -5.19 -0.94 -6.40
CA LYS A 34 -4.57 -0.93 -7.73
C LYS A 34 -5.14 0.17 -8.61
N GLN A 35 -6.47 0.31 -8.67
CA GLN A 35 -7.15 1.32 -9.47
C GLN A 35 -6.77 2.74 -9.01
N VAL A 36 -6.78 3.01 -7.71
CA VAL A 36 -6.39 4.35 -7.21
C VAL A 36 -4.91 4.63 -7.47
N ALA A 37 -4.03 3.65 -7.27
CA ALA A 37 -2.61 3.79 -7.56
C ALA A 37 -2.34 4.09 -9.04
N GLU A 38 -3.10 3.49 -9.96
CA GLU A 38 -3.05 3.77 -11.39
C GLU A 38 -3.51 5.19 -11.73
N LEU A 39 -4.66 5.61 -11.18
CA LEU A 39 -5.18 6.96 -11.37
C LEU A 39 -4.21 8.04 -10.86
N TRP A 40 -3.53 7.77 -9.75
CA TRP A 40 -2.63 8.72 -9.09
C TRP A 40 -1.16 8.54 -9.49
N LYS A 41 -0.86 7.56 -10.36
CA LYS A 41 0.50 7.17 -10.78
C LYS A 41 1.45 6.92 -9.60
N LEU A 42 0.95 6.23 -8.57
CA LEU A 42 1.70 5.84 -7.37
C LEU A 42 2.38 4.48 -7.57
N ASN A 43 3.50 4.29 -6.89
CA ASN A 43 4.16 2.99 -6.85
C ASN A 43 3.70 2.22 -5.60
N ILE A 44 3.13 1.04 -5.79
CA ILE A 44 2.70 0.17 -4.69
C ILE A 44 3.22 -1.24 -4.88
N GLU A 45 3.54 -1.91 -3.78
CA GLU A 45 3.85 -3.34 -3.77
C GLU A 45 2.96 -4.02 -2.75
N PHE A 46 2.07 -4.90 -3.21
CA PHE A 46 1.31 -5.75 -2.31
C PHE A 46 2.22 -6.85 -1.80
N SER A 47 2.32 -7.03 -0.50
CA SER A 47 3.08 -8.12 0.08
C SER A 47 2.27 -8.95 1.06
N SER A 48 2.21 -10.24 0.78
CA SER A 48 1.60 -11.27 1.63
C SER A 48 2.59 -11.85 2.64
N ARG A 49 3.91 -11.67 2.40
CA ARG A 49 5.00 -12.10 3.31
C ARG A 49 4.93 -11.41 4.66
N LEU A 50 4.23 -10.27 4.71
CA LEU A 50 4.23 -9.38 5.86
C LEU A 50 3.00 -9.53 6.74
N GLY A 51 1.84 -9.92 6.22
CA GLY A 51 0.60 -9.77 6.98
C GLY A 51 0.23 -10.91 7.92
N THR A 52 1.15 -11.78 8.32
CA THR A 52 0.90 -12.46 9.61
C THR A 52 1.36 -11.52 10.71
N PHE A 53 0.44 -10.97 11.51
CA PHE A 53 0.76 -10.31 12.78
C PHE A 53 1.73 -11.15 13.65
N ASN A 54 1.76 -12.47 13.45
CA ASN A 54 2.75 -13.39 14.01
C ASN A 54 4.18 -13.23 13.46
N SER A 55 4.38 -12.95 12.16
CA SER A 55 5.73 -12.72 11.63
C SER A 55 6.33 -11.37 12.09
N TYR A 56 5.52 -10.34 12.35
CA TYR A 56 5.98 -9.12 13.02
C TYR A 56 6.50 -9.35 14.45
N LYS A 57 5.90 -10.32 15.15
CA LYS A 57 6.32 -10.74 16.50
C LYS A 57 7.60 -11.59 16.48
N HIS A 58 7.88 -12.28 15.36
CA HIS A 58 9.03 -13.17 15.18
C HIS A 58 10.16 -12.60 14.31
N ALA A 59 9.95 -11.46 13.62
CA ALA A 59 10.93 -10.77 12.77
C ALA A 59 10.84 -9.23 12.92
N PRO A 60 11.14 -8.69 14.12
CA PRO A 60 11.03 -7.25 14.41
C PRO A 60 11.98 -6.37 13.58
N SER A 61 13.09 -6.92 13.07
CA SER A 61 14.00 -6.22 12.15
C SER A 61 13.35 -5.93 10.81
N VAL A 62 12.74 -6.94 10.18
CA VAL A 62 12.02 -6.82 8.90
C VAL A 62 10.88 -5.80 9.04
N ALA A 63 10.14 -5.88 10.14
CA ALA A 63 9.10 -4.93 10.47
C ALA A 63 9.56 -3.48 10.56
N LYS A 64 10.73 -3.27 11.16
CA LYS A 64 11.34 -1.95 11.31
C LYS A 64 11.76 -1.41 9.94
N GLU A 65 12.43 -2.22 9.13
CA GLU A 65 12.87 -1.85 7.78
C GLU A 65 11.69 -1.42 6.89
N ILE A 66 10.56 -2.11 6.96
CA ILE A 66 9.37 -1.76 6.17
C ILE A 66 8.74 -0.46 6.65
N ARG A 67 8.66 -0.24 7.97
CA ARG A 67 8.16 1.03 8.51
C ARG A 67 9.06 2.19 8.09
N GLU A 68 10.36 2.00 8.11
CA GLU A 68 11.33 3.00 7.64
C GLU A 68 11.22 3.22 6.12
N HIS A 69 11.04 2.16 5.34
CA HIS A 69 10.81 2.24 3.90
C HIS A 69 9.54 3.01 3.57
N ASN A 70 8.41 2.61 4.15
CA ASN A 70 7.12 3.27 3.94
C ASN A 70 7.09 4.70 4.48
N GLY A 71 7.79 4.98 5.58
CA GLY A 71 7.96 6.35 6.09
C GLY A 71 8.59 7.27 5.06
N LYS A 72 9.69 6.84 4.43
CA LYS A 72 10.32 7.58 3.32
C LYS A 72 9.39 7.71 2.12
N ALA A 73 8.60 6.68 1.83
CA ALA A 73 7.63 6.73 0.74
C ALA A 73 6.55 7.78 0.98
N PHE A 74 5.99 7.80 2.19
CA PHE A 74 4.95 8.73 2.59
C PHE A 74 5.45 10.17 2.64
N GLU A 75 6.67 10.42 3.07
CA GLU A 75 7.28 11.75 3.01
C GLU A 75 7.39 12.28 1.57
N ARG A 76 7.70 11.41 0.61
CA ARG A 76 7.74 11.79 -0.81
C ARG A 76 6.34 12.02 -1.38
N TYR A 77 5.39 11.16 -1.05
CA TYR A 77 4.00 11.33 -1.46
C TYR A 77 3.36 12.57 -0.87
N GLN A 78 3.67 12.93 0.37
CA GLN A 78 3.21 14.18 0.97
C GLN A 78 3.72 15.41 0.22
N LYS A 79 4.97 15.39 -0.25
CA LYS A 79 5.52 16.49 -1.07
C LYS A 79 4.89 16.59 -2.45
N GLU A 80 4.54 15.46 -3.06
CA GLU A 80 3.98 15.40 -4.41
C GLU A 80 2.47 15.69 -4.43
N PHE A 81 1.71 15.13 -3.47
CA PHE A 81 0.25 15.09 -3.49
C PHE A 81 -0.40 15.90 -2.34
N GLY A 82 0.40 16.49 -1.45
CA GLY A 82 -0.05 17.28 -0.29
C GLY A 82 -0.25 16.48 0.98
N GLU A 83 -0.42 17.16 2.12
CA GLU A 83 -0.44 16.55 3.48
C GLU A 83 -1.58 15.55 3.70
N ASN A 84 -2.68 15.71 2.99
CA ASN A 84 -3.89 14.89 3.08
C ASN A 84 -3.99 13.82 1.98
N TRP A 85 -2.88 13.51 1.28
CA TRP A 85 -2.86 12.54 0.19
C TRP A 85 -3.36 11.16 0.62
N GLN A 86 -2.93 10.68 1.80
CA GLN A 86 -3.24 9.33 2.27
C GLN A 86 -4.73 9.19 2.60
N GLN A 87 -5.31 10.22 3.23
CA GLN A 87 -6.75 10.26 3.51
C GLN A 87 -7.55 10.20 2.20
N LYS A 88 -7.23 11.08 1.24
CA LYS A 88 -7.92 11.13 -0.06
C LYS A 88 -7.75 9.84 -0.87
N PHE A 89 -6.58 9.22 -0.79
CA PHE A 89 -6.33 7.90 -1.38
C PHE A 89 -7.29 6.86 -0.80
N MET A 90 -7.39 6.80 0.53
CA MET A 90 -8.27 5.85 1.23
C MET A 90 -9.76 6.14 1.00
N GLU A 91 -10.17 7.40 0.96
CA GLU A 91 -11.53 7.80 0.58
C GLU A 91 -11.88 7.25 -0.81
N LYS A 92 -10.98 7.42 -1.79
CA LYS A 92 -11.22 6.91 -3.15
C LYS A 92 -11.23 5.38 -3.21
N VAL A 93 -10.37 4.70 -2.47
CA VAL A 93 -10.40 3.23 -2.33
C VAL A 93 -11.76 2.78 -1.80
N ASN A 94 -12.26 3.43 -0.73
CA ASN A 94 -13.56 3.08 -0.14
C ASN A 94 -14.72 3.36 -1.11
N THR A 95 -14.68 4.46 -1.86
CA THR A 95 -15.68 4.73 -2.91
C THR A 95 -15.73 3.58 -3.93
N ILE A 96 -14.57 3.14 -4.45
CA ILE A 96 -14.50 2.04 -5.41
C ILE A 96 -15.00 0.73 -4.79
N MET A 97 -14.70 0.48 -3.52
CA MET A 97 -15.19 -0.72 -2.81
C MET A 97 -16.71 -0.70 -2.58
N CYS A 98 -17.36 0.45 -2.45
CA CYS A 98 -18.82 0.54 -2.26
C CYS A 98 -19.60 0.56 -3.58
N GLU A 99 -18.93 0.81 -4.71
CA GLU A 99 -19.53 0.85 -6.05
C GLU A 99 -19.54 -0.52 -6.75
N ASN A 100 -18.83 -1.52 -6.21
CA ASN A 100 -18.76 -2.90 -6.70
C ASN A 100 -19.49 -3.86 -5.75
#